data_AF-A0A6B2SE41-F1
#
_entry.id   AF-A0A6B2SE41-F1
#
_cell.length_a   1.000
_cell.length_b   1.000
_cell.length_c   1.000
_cell.angle_alpha   90.00
_cell.angle_beta   90.00
_cell.angle_gamma   90.00
#
_symmetry.space_group_name_H-M   'P 1'
#
loop_
_entity.id
_entity.type
_entity.pdbx_description
1 polymer ?
#
loop_
_entity_poly.entity_id
_entity_poly.type
_entity_poly.pdbx_seq_one_letter_code
_entity_poly.pdbx_strand_id
1 'polypeptide(L)'
;WLPLGALVLLALVLLYAGWSRPGWRSEGRLPGDATFGGIALVQGVLILGLAVVAHLLYRTSPDSRTAIRGFGGPAVAMLSCALGGVMTGGGAQRVSDWLDGSDGSIDGPALVLTWQASVIPPLLVVVAVLCGWFGFRTVQRKRREMDRMAADYPDERKDSTRTRRIAGTRARAALTDRAPLLVGIISAVTLLLGAAALTGAWVTDEVPAKAAGGLPDTVEGAAQASQALGSWLIGFGFILFVTWGRRAYKDPSARRTIGILWDVGTFWPRAAHPFAPPCYAERAVPDLTWRMASWTRATSATGGRLVLSGHSQGSVLAAAAAWQLRPSVRRRVALLTYGSPLERLYGRWFPAHFGPAALTSLHREVDCWRNLYRTTDPIGGPIQLHGDCGPQVDRAALKDPLAYGRTEEHPLPAPILGHGDYQADPAFAEERARLLARLKASVPPPRPEPTPSAAAQGAPEAEGFTPAPADPPGTAG
;
A
#
# COMPACT_ATOMS: atom_id res chain seq x y z
N TRP A 1 -6.19 -23.58 32.64
CA TRP A 1 -7.03 -22.66 33.44
C TRP A 1 -7.84 -21.69 32.59
N LEU A 2 -7.25 -20.92 31.66
CA LEU A 2 -7.99 -20.00 30.76
C LEU A 2 -9.18 -20.62 29.98
N PRO A 3 -9.06 -21.81 29.36
CA PRO A 3 -10.18 -22.41 28.62
C PRO A 3 -11.33 -22.82 29.55
N LEU A 4 -10.99 -23.38 30.72
CA LEU A 4 -11.96 -23.82 31.71
C LEU A 4 -12.68 -22.63 32.36
N GLY A 5 -11.92 -21.56 32.66
CA GLY A 5 -12.48 -20.31 33.17
C GLY A 5 -13.42 -19.64 32.15
N ALA A 6 -13.06 -19.64 30.87
CA ALA A 6 -13.93 -19.13 29.81
C ALA A 6 -15.23 -19.95 29.67
N LEU A 7 -15.15 -21.28 29.77
CA LEU A 7 -16.32 -22.17 29.74
C LEU A 7 -17.24 -21.96 30.96
N VAL A 8 -16.66 -21.83 32.16
CA VAL A 8 -17.42 -21.53 33.38
C VAL A 8 -18.11 -20.16 33.26
N LEU A 9 -17.38 -19.14 32.79
CA LEU A 9 -17.94 -17.80 32.57
C LEU A 9 -19.09 -17.85 31.56
N LEU A 10 -18.94 -18.57 30.44
CA LEU A 10 -19.99 -18.74 29.45
C LEU A 10 -21.23 -19.42 30.06
N ALA A 11 -21.05 -20.49 30.83
CA ALA A 11 -22.16 -21.19 31.49
C ALA A 11 -22.89 -20.27 32.48
N LEU A 12 -22.15 -19.48 33.27
CA LEU A 12 -22.72 -18.50 34.19
C LEU A 12 -23.49 -17.38 33.47
N VAL A 13 -22.95 -16.88 32.34
CA VAL A 13 -23.62 -15.87 31.52
C VAL A 13 -24.91 -16.43 30.91
N LEU A 14 -24.89 -17.66 30.39
CA LEU A 14 -26.09 -18.32 29.86
C LEU A 14 -27.15 -18.53 30.94
N LEU A 15 -26.76 -18.98 32.14
CA LEU A 15 -27.66 -19.10 33.28
C LEU A 15 -28.25 -17.75 33.69
N TYR A 16 -27.42 -16.71 33.78
CA TYR A 16 -27.86 -15.36 34.11
C TYR A 16 -28.83 -14.80 33.07
N ALA A 17 -28.53 -14.96 31.78
CA ALA A 17 -29.31 -14.44 30.66
C ALA A 17 -30.62 -15.22 30.44
N GLY A 18 -30.60 -16.55 30.65
CA GLY A 18 -31.78 -17.41 30.52
C GLY A 18 -32.68 -17.44 31.75
N TRP A 19 -32.28 -16.81 32.86
CA TRP A 19 -33.10 -16.76 34.07
C TRP A 19 -34.34 -15.90 33.85
N SER A 20 -35.52 -16.53 33.88
CA SER A 20 -36.80 -15.84 33.70
C SER A 20 -37.01 -14.79 34.79
N ARG A 21 -37.30 -13.54 34.39
CA ARG A 21 -37.61 -12.41 35.27
C ARG A 21 -38.97 -11.82 34.88
N PRO A 22 -40.09 -12.44 35.29
CA PRO A 22 -41.42 -12.06 34.84
C PRO A 22 -41.86 -10.65 35.29
N GLY A 23 -41.22 -10.07 36.31
CA GLY A 23 -41.44 -8.69 36.74
C GLY A 23 -40.61 -7.64 35.98
N TRP A 24 -39.66 -8.05 35.14
CA TRP A 24 -38.84 -7.14 34.35
C TRP A 24 -39.56 -6.85 33.04
N ARG A 25 -40.25 -5.71 32.99
CA ARG A 25 -40.78 -5.16 31.74
C ARG A 25 -39.74 -4.23 31.13
N SER A 26 -39.45 -4.40 29.85
CA SER A 26 -38.59 -3.46 29.13
C SER A 26 -39.37 -2.14 28.98
N GLU A 27 -38.89 -1.08 29.62
CA GLU A 27 -39.44 0.27 29.49
C GLU A 27 -38.35 1.20 28.95
N GLY A 28 -38.67 1.94 27.88
CA GLY A 28 -37.74 2.84 27.20
C GLY A 28 -36.81 2.16 26.18
N ARG A 29 -35.98 2.95 25.51
CA ARG A 29 -34.94 2.43 24.61
C ARG A 29 -33.83 1.76 25.42
N LEU A 30 -33.21 0.72 24.87
CA LEU A 30 -31.98 0.17 25.43
C LEU A 30 -30.97 1.31 25.66
N PRO A 31 -30.26 1.37 26.81
CA PRO A 31 -29.27 2.42 27.11
C PRO A 31 -28.08 2.49 26.11
N GLY A 32 -28.08 1.69 25.04
CA GLY A 32 -27.06 1.64 23.98
C GLY A 32 -27.34 2.50 22.75
N ASP A 33 -28.58 2.95 22.49
CA ASP A 33 -28.91 3.66 21.23
C ASP A 33 -28.16 5.00 21.10
N ALA A 34 -28.14 5.78 22.19
CA ALA A 34 -27.35 7.01 22.27
C ALA A 34 -25.84 6.74 22.25
N THR A 35 -25.40 5.55 22.68
CA THR A 35 -23.98 5.17 22.70
C THR A 35 -23.42 5.05 21.28
N PHE A 36 -24.17 4.48 20.33
CA PHE A 36 -23.74 4.41 18.92
C PHE A 36 -23.57 5.79 18.31
N GLY A 37 -24.53 6.70 18.54
CA GLY A 37 -24.43 8.10 18.10
C GLY A 37 -23.26 8.82 18.75
N GLY A 38 -23.06 8.64 20.06
CA GLY A 38 -21.94 9.21 20.81
C GLY A 38 -20.57 8.72 20.31
N ILE A 39 -20.41 7.43 20.04
CA ILE A 39 -19.19 6.86 19.45
C ILE A 39 -18.92 7.48 18.08
N ALA A 40 -19.93 7.54 17.21
CA ALA A 40 -19.79 8.14 15.87
C ALA A 40 -19.40 9.62 15.95
N LEU A 41 -19.99 10.38 16.89
CA LEU A 41 -19.62 11.78 17.13
C LEU A 41 -18.15 11.89 17.57
N VAL A 42 -17.74 11.14 18.59
CA VAL A 42 -16.37 11.17 19.12
C VAL A 42 -15.36 10.80 18.03
N GLN A 43 -15.64 9.75 17.25
CA GLN A 43 -14.81 9.39 16.10
C GLN A 43 -14.71 10.55 15.09
N GLY A 44 -15.83 11.17 14.72
CA GLY A 44 -15.86 12.32 13.81
C GLY A 44 -15.03 13.50 14.33
N VAL A 45 -15.18 13.86 15.61
CA VAL A 45 -14.41 14.92 16.26
C VAL A 45 -12.92 14.60 16.28
N LEU A 46 -12.52 13.36 16.60
CA LEU A 46 -11.13 12.92 16.59
C LEU A 46 -10.54 12.97 15.17
N ILE A 47 -11.30 12.60 14.15
CA ILE A 47 -10.88 12.67 12.74
C ILE A 47 -10.68 14.14 12.31
N LEU A 48 -11.59 15.03 12.70
CA LEU A 48 -11.45 16.46 12.44
C LEU A 48 -10.23 17.05 13.16
N GLY A 49 -10.02 16.69 14.43
CA GLY A 49 -8.82 17.05 15.18
C GLY A 49 -7.53 16.57 14.51
N LEU A 50 -7.52 15.30 14.07
CA LEU A 50 -6.40 14.73 13.31
C LEU A 50 -6.18 15.46 11.98
N ALA A 51 -7.24 15.85 11.28
CA ALA A 51 -7.15 16.65 10.06
C ALA A 51 -6.54 18.03 10.32
N VAL A 52 -6.93 18.71 11.40
CA VAL A 52 -6.33 19.99 11.81
C VAL A 52 -4.84 19.82 12.10
N VAL A 53 -4.46 18.82 12.91
CA VAL A 53 -3.04 18.54 13.22
C VAL A 53 -2.25 18.24 11.94
N ALA A 54 -2.78 17.39 11.07
CA ALA A 54 -2.14 17.05 9.79
C ALA A 54 -1.98 18.29 8.89
N HIS A 55 -2.97 19.18 8.87
CA HIS A 55 -2.89 20.43 8.12
C HIS A 55 -1.82 21.37 8.67
N LEU A 56 -1.74 21.52 10.00
CA LEU A 56 -0.73 22.35 10.66
C LEU A 56 0.69 21.82 10.37
N LEU A 57 0.91 20.51 10.49
CA LEU A 57 2.18 19.86 10.15
C LEU A 57 2.52 20.00 8.66
N TYR A 58 1.54 19.89 7.76
CA TYR A 58 1.78 20.09 6.34
C TYR A 58 2.24 21.53 6.04
N ARG A 59 1.68 22.53 6.74
CA ARG A 59 2.05 23.94 6.54
C ARG A 59 3.49 24.26 6.93
N THR A 60 4.13 23.50 7.83
CA THR A 60 5.53 23.74 8.23
C THR A 60 6.52 23.23 7.19
N SER A 61 6.14 22.24 6.37
CA SER A 61 7.01 21.66 5.35
C SER A 61 6.17 21.14 4.18
N PRO A 62 5.58 22.04 3.38
CA PRO A 62 4.66 21.66 2.32
C PRO A 62 5.39 20.97 1.17
N ASP A 63 4.94 19.78 0.80
CA ASP A 63 5.35 19.08 -0.41
C ASP A 63 4.12 18.71 -1.24
N SER A 64 4.11 19.21 -2.48
CA SER A 64 3.06 18.99 -3.48
C SER A 64 2.76 17.51 -3.77
N ARG A 65 3.72 16.61 -3.54
CA ARG A 65 3.57 15.17 -3.80
C ARG A 65 2.90 14.44 -2.64
N THR A 66 2.93 15.01 -1.43
CA THR A 66 2.31 14.43 -0.23
C THR A 66 0.82 14.14 -0.48
N ALA A 67 0.40 12.93 -0.12
CA ALA A 67 -0.96 12.44 -0.32
C ALA A 67 -1.97 13.41 0.31
N ILE A 68 -2.86 13.95 -0.54
CA ILE A 68 -3.94 14.86 -0.15
C ILE A 68 -3.40 16.03 0.68
N ARG A 69 -2.20 16.55 0.38
CA ARG A 69 -1.58 17.67 1.11
C ARG A 69 -1.56 17.46 2.64
N GLY A 70 -1.24 16.24 3.07
CA GLY A 70 -1.14 15.85 4.47
C GLY A 70 -2.37 15.14 5.03
N PHE A 71 -3.53 15.20 4.36
CA PHE A 71 -4.76 14.57 4.85
C PHE A 71 -4.83 13.04 4.64
N GLY A 72 -3.76 12.40 4.15
CA GLY A 72 -3.71 10.94 3.95
C GLY A 72 -4.09 10.13 5.20
N GLY A 73 -3.49 10.44 6.34
CA GLY A 73 -3.79 9.79 7.62
C GLY A 73 -5.25 9.97 8.07
N PRO A 74 -5.75 11.22 8.20
CA PRO A 74 -7.16 11.49 8.51
C PRO A 74 -8.13 10.78 7.56
N ALA A 75 -7.83 10.76 6.25
CA ALA A 75 -8.70 10.14 5.28
C ALA A 75 -8.80 8.62 5.45
N VAL A 76 -7.66 7.95 5.69
CA VAL A 76 -7.65 6.51 5.99
C VAL A 76 -8.39 6.23 7.30
N ALA A 77 -8.16 7.03 8.35
CA ALA A 77 -8.85 6.89 9.63
C ALA A 77 -10.38 7.01 9.49
N MET A 78 -10.87 7.99 8.71
CA MET A 78 -12.29 8.16 8.42
C MET A 78 -12.89 6.94 7.72
N LEU A 79 -12.22 6.45 6.67
CA LEU A 79 -12.68 5.27 5.93
C LEU A 79 -12.65 4.00 6.79
N SER A 80 -11.65 3.87 7.68
CA SER A 80 -11.59 2.77 8.65
C SER A 80 -12.74 2.83 9.65
N CYS A 81 -13.07 4.02 10.19
CA CYS A 81 -14.21 4.18 11.09
C CYS A 81 -15.53 3.87 10.39
N ALA A 82 -15.73 4.36 9.16
CA ALA A 82 -16.92 4.07 8.37
C ALA A 82 -17.06 2.57 8.06
N LEU A 83 -15.97 1.91 7.66
CA LEU A 83 -15.97 0.47 7.41
C LEU A 83 -16.29 -0.31 8.70
N GLY A 84 -15.69 0.07 9.83
CA GLY A 84 -15.99 -0.52 11.13
C GLY A 84 -17.46 -0.37 11.51
N GLY A 85 -18.01 0.84 11.36
CA GLY A 85 -19.42 1.13 11.62
C GLY A 85 -20.37 0.28 10.76
N VAL A 86 -20.12 0.21 9.45
CA VAL A 86 -20.91 -0.61 8.52
C VAL A 86 -20.84 -2.09 8.87
N MET A 87 -19.64 -2.61 9.20
CA MET A 87 -19.47 -4.03 9.52
C MET A 87 -20.11 -4.40 10.86
N THR A 88 -19.97 -3.56 11.89
CA THR A 88 -20.60 -3.76 13.20
C THR A 88 -22.11 -3.61 13.11
N GLY A 89 -22.61 -2.57 12.45
CA GLY A 89 -24.03 -2.34 12.23
C GLY A 89 -24.69 -3.47 11.45
N GLY A 90 -24.04 -3.94 10.37
CA GLY A 90 -24.52 -5.06 9.58
C GLY A 90 -24.57 -6.39 10.30
N GLY A 91 -23.51 -6.70 11.06
CA GLY A 91 -23.49 -7.90 11.90
C GLY A 91 -24.59 -7.86 12.95
N ALA A 92 -24.73 -6.75 13.67
CA ALA A 92 -25.75 -6.58 14.70
C ALA A 92 -27.17 -6.69 14.12
N GLN A 93 -27.44 -5.97 13.03
CA GLN A 93 -28.75 -5.99 12.36
C GLN A 93 -29.08 -7.39 11.85
N ARG A 94 -28.15 -8.07 11.19
CA ARG A 94 -28.45 -9.39 10.62
C ARG A 94 -28.67 -10.48 11.66
N VAL A 95 -27.97 -10.38 12.80
CA VAL A 95 -28.20 -11.25 13.96
C VAL A 95 -29.55 -10.93 14.60
N SER A 96 -29.91 -9.64 14.72
CA SER A 96 -31.22 -9.21 15.20
C SER A 96 -32.35 -9.77 14.32
N ASP A 97 -32.28 -9.57 13.01
CA ASP A 97 -33.28 -10.07 12.04
C ASP A 97 -33.40 -11.60 12.09
N TRP A 98 -32.30 -12.31 12.37
CA TRP A 98 -32.32 -13.76 12.52
C TRP A 98 -32.96 -14.22 13.83
N LEU A 99 -32.72 -13.50 14.93
CA LEU A 99 -33.32 -13.77 16.24
C LEU A 99 -34.81 -13.41 16.28
N ASP A 100 -35.22 -12.34 15.60
CA ASP A 100 -36.60 -11.86 15.57
C ASP A 100 -37.54 -12.74 14.74
N GLY A 101 -36.99 -13.56 13.83
CA GLY A 101 -37.78 -14.48 13.01
C GLY A 101 -38.79 -13.74 12.11
N SER A 102 -40.03 -14.24 12.07
CA SER A 102 -41.14 -13.66 11.29
C SER A 102 -42.03 -12.71 12.09
N ASP A 103 -41.81 -12.63 13.41
CA ASP A 103 -42.85 -12.18 14.34
C ASP A 103 -42.72 -10.69 14.70
N GLY A 104 -41.63 -10.02 14.27
CA GLY A 104 -41.45 -8.56 14.36
C GLY A 104 -41.48 -8.04 15.79
N SER A 105 -41.01 -8.84 16.74
CA SER A 105 -41.11 -8.63 18.19
C SER A 105 -39.97 -7.79 18.77
N ILE A 106 -38.86 -7.65 18.03
CA ILE A 106 -37.69 -6.89 18.42
C ILE A 106 -37.75 -5.51 17.74
N ASP A 107 -37.65 -4.44 18.54
CA ASP A 107 -37.51 -3.09 18.01
C ASP A 107 -36.33 -3.03 17.02
N GLY A 108 -36.56 -2.39 15.88
CA GLY A 108 -35.61 -2.32 14.78
C GLY A 108 -34.24 -1.72 15.16
N PRO A 109 -33.25 -1.79 14.26
CA PRO A 109 -31.90 -1.32 14.55
C PRO A 109 -31.88 0.16 14.98
N ALA A 110 -30.94 0.52 15.86
CA ALA A 110 -30.72 1.88 16.32
C ALA A 110 -30.83 2.89 15.17
N LEU A 111 -31.54 4.01 15.38
CA LEU A 111 -31.84 4.97 14.31
C LEU A 111 -30.58 5.40 13.54
N VAL A 112 -29.48 5.66 14.24
CA VAL A 112 -28.21 6.05 13.65
C VAL A 112 -27.65 5.00 12.68
N LEU A 113 -27.87 3.70 12.93
CA LEU A 113 -27.44 2.62 12.04
C LEU A 113 -28.29 2.59 10.77
N THR A 114 -29.60 2.84 10.89
CA THR A 114 -30.50 2.94 9.74
C THR A 114 -30.14 4.14 8.85
N TRP A 115 -29.83 5.29 9.47
CA TRP A 115 -29.32 6.48 8.77
C TRP A 115 -27.95 6.24 8.13
N GLN A 116 -27.05 5.49 8.79
CA GLN A 116 -25.76 5.12 8.20
C GLN A 116 -25.92 4.14 7.03
N ALA A 117 -26.90 3.23 7.09
CA ALA A 117 -27.23 2.36 5.96
C ALA A 117 -27.73 3.18 4.77
N SER A 118 -28.60 4.17 5.01
CA SER A 118 -29.19 4.98 3.93
C SER A 118 -28.19 5.88 3.22
N VAL A 119 -27.00 6.13 3.78
CA VAL A 119 -25.96 6.89 3.07
C VAL A 119 -25.11 6.04 2.11
N ILE A 120 -25.23 4.72 2.15
CA ILE A 120 -24.44 3.84 1.27
C ILE A 120 -24.83 4.04 -0.21
N PRO A 121 -26.11 4.03 -0.62
CA PRO A 121 -26.48 4.28 -2.02
C PRO A 121 -25.96 5.62 -2.58
N PRO A 122 -26.14 6.79 -1.93
CA PRO A 122 -25.57 8.03 -2.45
C PRO A 122 -24.04 8.01 -2.47
N LEU A 123 -23.37 7.37 -1.50
CA LEU A 123 -21.92 7.16 -1.56
C LEU A 123 -21.50 6.34 -2.79
N LEU A 124 -22.23 5.26 -3.11
CA LEU A 124 -21.99 4.44 -4.29
C LEU A 124 -22.22 5.22 -5.60
N VAL A 125 -23.20 6.13 -5.65
CA VAL A 125 -23.38 7.04 -6.79
C VAL A 125 -22.15 7.93 -6.97
N VAL A 126 -21.62 8.51 -5.89
CA VAL A 126 -20.38 9.31 -5.96
C VAL A 126 -19.21 8.45 -6.46
N VAL A 127 -19.05 7.23 -5.95
CA VAL A 127 -18.02 6.30 -6.42
C VAL A 127 -18.20 5.97 -7.90
N ALA A 128 -19.42 5.73 -8.37
CA ALA A 128 -19.71 5.46 -9.78
C ALA A 128 -19.37 6.66 -10.68
N VAL A 129 -19.71 7.89 -10.26
CA VAL A 129 -19.34 9.13 -10.97
C VAL A 129 -17.83 9.30 -11.04
N LEU A 130 -17.10 9.06 -9.94
CA LEU A 130 -15.64 9.10 -9.93
C LEU A 130 -15.02 8.05 -10.86
N CYS A 131 -15.54 6.82 -10.83
CA CYS A 131 -15.12 5.75 -11.74
C CYS A 131 -15.36 6.13 -13.20
N GLY A 132 -16.53 6.69 -13.54
CA GLY A 132 -16.84 7.20 -14.88
C GLY A 132 -15.90 8.32 -15.31
N TRP A 133 -15.64 9.28 -14.43
CA TRP A 133 -14.72 10.40 -14.68
C TRP A 133 -13.29 9.94 -14.91
N PHE A 134 -12.77 9.03 -14.07
CA PHE A 134 -11.44 8.45 -14.25
C PHE A 134 -11.37 7.55 -15.48
N GLY A 135 -12.42 6.79 -15.78
CA GLY A 135 -12.54 6.01 -17.01
C GLY A 135 -12.43 6.90 -18.25
N PHE A 136 -13.21 7.98 -18.29
CA PHE A 136 -13.14 8.99 -19.34
C PHE A 136 -11.75 9.63 -19.46
N ARG A 137 -11.14 10.03 -18.34
CA ARG A 137 -9.77 10.58 -18.34
C ARG A 137 -8.72 9.56 -18.79
N THR A 138 -8.91 8.28 -18.49
CA THR A 138 -8.04 7.21 -18.95
C THR A 138 -8.17 7.01 -20.46
N VAL A 139 -9.37 7.09 -21.02
CA VAL A 139 -9.60 7.07 -22.47
C VAL A 139 -8.97 8.28 -23.16
N GLN A 140 -9.15 9.49 -22.61
CA GLN A 140 -8.50 10.72 -23.09
C GLN A 140 -6.97 10.58 -23.07
N ARG A 141 -6.40 10.07 -21.98
CA ARG A 141 -4.95 9.85 -21.86
C ARG A 141 -4.46 8.80 -22.84
N LYS A 142 -5.20 7.70 -23.01
CA LYS A 142 -4.90 6.68 -24.02
C LYS A 142 -4.81 7.30 -25.41
N ARG A 143 -5.75 8.17 -25.80
CA ARG A 143 -5.72 8.87 -27.10
C ARG A 143 -4.43 9.69 -27.26
N ARG A 144 -4.08 10.52 -26.27
CA ARG A 144 -2.83 11.30 -26.27
C ARG A 144 -1.57 10.46 -26.34
N GLU A 145 -1.55 9.32 -25.65
CA GLU A 145 -0.43 8.37 -25.69
C GLU A 145 -0.32 7.68 -27.05
N MET A 146 -1.44 7.42 -27.74
CA MET A 146 -1.40 6.89 -29.11
C MET A 146 -0.72 7.86 -30.08
N ASP A 147 -0.94 9.17 -29.92
CA ASP A 147 -0.30 10.20 -30.75
C ASP A 147 1.22 10.27 -30.49
N ARG A 148 1.63 10.11 -29.22
CA ARG A 148 3.05 10.10 -28.80
C ARG A 148 3.81 8.85 -29.24
N MET A 149 3.14 7.72 -29.44
CA MET A 149 3.80 6.46 -29.80
C MET A 149 4.59 6.54 -31.10
N ALA A 150 4.25 7.47 -32.00
CA ALA A 150 5.00 7.70 -33.23
C ALA A 150 6.45 8.15 -32.98
N ALA A 151 6.73 8.82 -31.85
CA ALA A 151 8.06 9.29 -31.51
C ALA A 151 8.93 8.24 -30.79
N ASP A 152 8.30 7.34 -30.01
CA ASP A 152 9.03 6.33 -29.23
C ASP A 152 9.59 5.18 -30.10
N TYR A 153 8.94 4.93 -31.25
CA TYR A 153 9.29 3.87 -32.22
C TYR A 153 9.19 4.42 -33.67
N PRO A 154 10.15 5.24 -34.10
CA PRO A 154 10.09 5.90 -35.41
C PRO A 154 10.22 4.92 -36.59
N ASP A 155 11.03 3.87 -36.43
CA ASP A 155 11.46 2.98 -37.53
C ASP A 155 10.64 1.69 -37.65
N GLU A 156 9.64 1.49 -36.79
CA GLU A 156 8.88 0.24 -36.71
C GLU A 156 7.49 0.35 -37.38
N ARG A 157 7.09 -0.69 -38.12
CA ARG A 157 5.79 -0.72 -38.81
C ARG A 157 4.65 -0.72 -37.79
N LYS A 158 3.83 0.33 -37.83
CA LYS A 158 2.76 0.57 -36.86
C LYS A 158 1.60 -0.43 -37.01
N ASP A 159 1.22 -1.04 -35.89
CA ASP A 159 -0.01 -1.83 -35.73
C ASP A 159 -0.97 -1.10 -34.79
N SER A 160 -2.14 -0.70 -35.33
CA SER A 160 -3.18 0.02 -34.58
C SER A 160 -3.66 -0.71 -33.33
N THR A 161 -3.68 -2.04 -33.33
CA THR A 161 -4.14 -2.85 -32.19
C THR A 161 -3.09 -2.84 -31.09
N ARG A 162 -1.82 -3.00 -31.46
CA ARG A 162 -0.71 -2.96 -30.52
C ARG A 162 -0.48 -1.57 -29.92
N THR A 163 -0.55 -0.51 -30.73
CA THR A 163 -0.54 0.88 -30.23
C THR A 163 -1.63 1.10 -29.19
N ARG A 164 -2.87 0.65 -29.47
CA ARG A 164 -4.00 0.77 -28.53
C ARG A 164 -3.73 0.01 -27.22
N ARG A 165 -3.07 -1.16 -27.27
CA ARG A 165 -2.74 -1.96 -26.08
C ARG A 165 -1.66 -1.32 -25.23
N ILE A 166 -0.59 -0.81 -25.84
CA ILE A 166 0.52 -0.15 -25.12
C ILE A 166 0.04 1.17 -24.50
N ALA A 167 -0.60 2.03 -25.29
CA ALA A 167 -1.16 3.30 -24.82
C ALA A 167 -2.21 3.09 -23.72
N GLY A 168 -3.06 2.06 -23.86
CA GLY A 168 -4.03 1.68 -22.83
C GLY A 168 -3.39 1.16 -21.55
N THR A 169 -2.22 0.53 -21.62
CA THR A 169 -1.48 0.07 -20.44
C THR A 169 -0.79 1.23 -19.74
N ARG A 170 -0.11 2.12 -20.45
CA ARG A 170 0.44 3.37 -19.90
C ARG A 170 -0.65 4.24 -19.25
N ALA A 171 -1.80 4.39 -19.90
CA ALA A 171 -2.90 5.18 -19.39
C ALA A 171 -3.47 4.63 -18.06
N ARG A 172 -3.65 3.29 -17.98
CA ARG A 172 -4.10 2.62 -16.75
C ARG A 172 -3.06 2.63 -15.65
N ALA A 173 -1.79 2.41 -15.99
CA ALA A 173 -0.69 2.46 -15.04
C ALA A 173 -0.64 3.79 -14.29
N ALA A 174 -0.95 4.89 -14.98
CA ALA A 174 -0.96 6.22 -14.38
C ALA A 174 -2.21 6.55 -13.55
N LEU A 175 -3.19 5.64 -13.46
CA LEU A 175 -4.34 5.80 -12.57
C LEU A 175 -3.90 5.76 -11.09
N THR A 176 -2.86 4.98 -10.77
CA THR A 176 -2.29 4.91 -9.41
C THR A 176 -1.88 6.29 -8.88
N ASP A 177 -1.46 7.21 -9.75
CA ASP A 177 -1.09 8.58 -9.36
C ASP A 177 -2.26 9.35 -8.74
N ARG A 178 -3.48 8.93 -9.07
CA ARG A 178 -4.76 9.52 -8.63
C ARG A 178 -5.35 8.85 -7.40
N ALA A 179 -4.76 7.76 -6.90
CA ALA A 179 -5.28 7.05 -5.74
C ALA A 179 -5.47 7.95 -4.51
N PRO A 180 -4.53 8.87 -4.15
CA PRO A 180 -4.76 9.78 -3.03
C PRO A 180 -5.96 10.70 -3.23
N LEU A 181 -6.19 11.20 -4.45
CA LEU A 181 -7.35 12.05 -4.75
C LEU A 181 -8.66 11.28 -4.56
N LEU A 182 -8.72 10.03 -5.04
CA LEU A 182 -9.88 9.17 -4.86
C LEU A 182 -10.17 8.94 -3.38
N VAL A 183 -9.15 8.56 -2.60
CA VAL A 183 -9.27 8.36 -1.14
C VAL A 183 -9.75 9.65 -0.45
N GLY A 184 -9.22 10.82 -0.83
CA GLY A 184 -9.62 12.10 -0.26
C GLY A 184 -11.07 12.47 -0.54
N ILE A 185 -11.54 12.30 -1.78
CA ILE A 185 -12.93 12.60 -2.14
C ILE A 185 -13.88 11.63 -1.44
N ILE A 186 -13.61 10.32 -1.50
CA ILE A 186 -14.46 9.32 -0.84
C ILE A 186 -14.50 9.60 0.67
N SER A 187 -13.35 9.84 1.31
CA SER A 187 -13.30 10.16 2.73
C SER A 187 -14.09 11.42 3.09
N ALA A 188 -13.97 12.50 2.30
CA ALA A 188 -14.70 13.74 2.57
C ALA A 188 -16.20 13.54 2.43
N VAL A 189 -16.65 12.83 1.39
CA VAL A 189 -18.06 12.52 1.18
C VAL A 189 -18.59 11.59 2.28
N THR A 190 -17.84 10.57 2.68
CA THR A 190 -18.21 9.68 3.79
C THR A 190 -18.33 10.45 5.11
N LEU A 191 -17.43 11.41 5.38
CA LEU A 191 -17.53 12.26 6.58
C LEU A 191 -18.80 13.13 6.55
N LEU A 192 -19.08 13.79 5.42
CA LEU A 192 -20.27 14.65 5.27
C LEU A 192 -21.57 13.85 5.39
N LEU A 193 -21.64 12.71 4.71
CA LEU A 193 -22.79 11.81 4.78
C LEU A 193 -22.95 11.22 6.19
N GLY A 194 -21.85 10.84 6.86
CA GLY A 194 -21.87 10.36 8.23
C GLY A 194 -22.37 11.42 9.22
N ALA A 195 -21.96 12.68 9.05
CA ALA A 195 -22.45 13.80 9.84
C ALA A 195 -23.95 14.07 9.60
N ALA A 196 -24.39 14.01 8.33
CA ALA A 196 -25.80 14.12 7.99
C ALA A 196 -26.64 12.98 8.58
N ALA A 197 -26.14 11.73 8.53
CA ALA A 197 -26.79 10.57 9.13
C ALA A 197 -26.94 10.72 10.66
N LEU A 198 -25.87 11.16 11.34
CA LEU A 198 -25.90 11.40 12.77
C LEU A 198 -26.87 12.51 13.16
N THR A 199 -26.83 13.63 12.42
CA THR A 199 -27.70 14.79 12.67
C THR A 199 -29.16 14.44 12.40
N GLY A 200 -29.44 13.74 11.29
CA GLY A 200 -30.78 13.26 10.96
C GLY A 200 -31.35 12.39 12.07
N ALA A 201 -30.61 11.36 12.50
CA ALA A 201 -31.03 10.47 13.57
C ALA A 201 -31.35 11.19 14.89
N TRP A 202 -30.59 12.23 15.24
CA TRP A 202 -30.81 12.98 16.49
C TRP A 202 -31.91 14.02 16.42
N VAL A 203 -32.06 14.70 15.27
CA VAL A 203 -33.04 15.78 15.12
C VAL A 203 -34.44 15.21 14.91
N THR A 204 -34.57 14.17 14.09
CA THR A 204 -35.88 13.66 13.68
C THR A 204 -36.41 12.59 14.62
N ASP A 205 -35.52 11.94 15.38
CA ASP A 205 -35.83 10.76 16.21
C ASP A 205 -36.61 9.66 15.44
N GLU A 206 -36.41 9.62 14.13
CA GLU A 206 -37.12 8.78 13.18
C GLU A 206 -36.16 8.17 12.15
N VAL A 207 -36.59 7.07 11.52
CA VAL A 207 -35.86 6.47 10.39
C VAL A 207 -35.95 7.38 9.16
N PRO A 208 -34.96 7.34 8.23
CA PRO A 208 -34.90 8.23 7.07
C PRO A 208 -36.20 8.31 6.27
N ALA A 209 -36.87 7.18 6.03
CA ALA A 209 -38.12 7.15 5.25
C ALA A 209 -39.27 7.88 5.95
N LYS A 210 -39.39 7.77 7.29
CA LYS A 210 -40.44 8.46 8.05
C LYS A 210 -40.12 9.94 8.21
N ALA A 211 -38.87 10.26 8.50
CA ALA A 211 -38.38 11.63 8.63
C ALA A 211 -38.56 12.46 7.35
N ALA A 212 -38.60 11.80 6.19
CA ALA A 212 -38.85 12.45 4.90
C ALA A 212 -40.35 12.60 4.57
N GLY A 213 -41.26 12.10 5.41
CA GLY A 213 -42.69 12.20 5.22
C GLY A 213 -43.15 13.65 5.17
N GLY A 214 -43.81 14.03 4.07
CA GLY A 214 -44.26 15.40 3.84
C GLY A 214 -43.25 16.31 3.14
N LEU A 215 -42.08 15.79 2.76
CA LEU A 215 -41.21 16.41 1.75
C LEU A 215 -41.74 16.09 0.34
N PRO A 216 -41.24 16.74 -0.73
CA PRO A 216 -41.62 16.39 -2.09
C PRO A 216 -41.42 14.90 -2.39
N ASP A 217 -42.34 14.29 -3.15
CA ASP A 217 -42.36 12.83 -3.45
C ASP A 217 -41.01 12.26 -3.90
N THR A 218 -40.21 13.07 -4.60
CA THR A 218 -38.87 12.68 -5.06
C THR A 218 -37.88 12.48 -3.90
N VAL A 219 -37.95 13.30 -2.87
CA VAL A 219 -37.10 13.22 -1.67
C VAL A 219 -37.55 12.08 -0.77
N GLU A 220 -38.86 11.96 -0.55
CA GLU A 220 -39.45 10.86 0.22
C GLU A 220 -39.13 9.50 -0.42
N GLY A 221 -39.37 9.37 -1.72
CA GLY A 221 -39.04 8.16 -2.49
C GLY A 221 -37.54 7.86 -2.48
N ALA A 222 -36.67 8.87 -2.58
CA ALA A 222 -35.23 8.68 -2.49
C ALA A 222 -34.76 8.23 -1.10
N ALA A 223 -35.35 8.77 -0.02
CA ALA A 223 -35.06 8.37 1.35
C ALA A 223 -35.48 6.91 1.61
N GLN A 224 -36.69 6.55 1.17
CA GLN A 224 -37.21 5.18 1.28
C GLN A 224 -36.36 4.18 0.49
N ALA A 225 -36.05 4.49 -0.78
CA ALA A 225 -35.19 3.65 -1.61
C ALA A 225 -33.78 3.52 -1.00
N SER A 226 -33.21 4.62 -0.50
CA SER A 226 -31.86 4.61 0.09
C SER A 226 -31.80 3.80 1.37
N GLN A 227 -32.80 3.92 2.25
CA GLN A 227 -32.91 3.11 3.45
C GLN A 227 -33.01 1.61 3.13
N ALA A 228 -33.90 1.24 2.21
CA ALA A 228 -34.10 -0.15 1.81
C ALA A 228 -32.84 -0.74 1.15
N LEU A 229 -32.31 -0.07 0.11
CA LEU A 229 -31.11 -0.50 -0.59
C LEU A 229 -29.89 -0.54 0.33
N GLY A 230 -29.74 0.46 1.20
CA GLY A 230 -28.67 0.53 2.19
C GLY A 230 -28.61 -0.71 3.08
N SER A 231 -29.75 -1.11 3.64
CA SER A 231 -29.86 -2.31 4.47
C SER A 231 -29.41 -3.58 3.71
N TRP A 232 -29.90 -3.78 2.48
CA TRP A 232 -29.47 -4.90 1.65
C TRP A 232 -27.98 -4.87 1.29
N LEU A 233 -27.44 -3.69 1.01
CA LEU A 233 -26.03 -3.51 0.66
C LEU A 233 -25.10 -3.80 1.83
N ILE A 234 -25.51 -3.49 3.07
CA ILE A 234 -24.78 -3.88 4.27
C ILE A 234 -24.67 -5.41 4.35
N GLY A 235 -25.81 -6.11 4.24
CA GLY A 235 -25.84 -7.57 4.29
C GLY A 235 -25.02 -8.20 3.16
N PHE A 236 -25.15 -7.70 1.94
CA PHE A 236 -24.36 -8.14 0.79
C PHE A 236 -22.85 -7.88 1.00
N GLY A 237 -22.49 -6.69 1.51
CA GLY A 237 -21.11 -6.32 1.81
C GLY A 237 -20.47 -7.23 2.85
N PHE A 238 -21.22 -7.63 3.88
CA PHE A 238 -20.75 -8.59 4.88
C PHE A 238 -20.50 -9.98 4.28
N ILE A 239 -21.44 -10.49 3.46
CA ILE A 239 -21.26 -11.76 2.74
C ILE A 239 -20.04 -11.71 1.82
N LEU A 240 -19.86 -10.60 1.09
CA LEU A 240 -18.71 -10.38 0.22
C LEU A 240 -17.42 -10.40 1.04
N PHE A 241 -17.38 -9.71 2.19
CA PHE A 241 -16.23 -9.68 3.09
C PHE A 241 -15.85 -11.10 3.57
N VAL A 242 -16.81 -11.87 4.08
CA VAL A 242 -16.56 -13.26 4.54
C VAL A 242 -16.11 -14.16 3.38
N THR A 243 -16.76 -14.04 2.21
CA THR A 243 -16.44 -14.84 1.02
C THR A 243 -15.03 -14.54 0.51
N TRP A 244 -14.65 -13.26 0.45
CA TRP A 244 -13.29 -12.85 0.07
C TRP A 244 -12.25 -13.22 1.10
N GLY A 245 -12.55 -13.12 2.40
CA GLY A 245 -11.67 -13.60 3.47
C GLY A 245 -11.39 -15.11 3.34
N ARG A 246 -12.43 -15.91 3.10
CA ARG A 246 -12.30 -17.36 2.84
C ARG A 246 -11.52 -17.63 1.54
N ARG A 247 -11.75 -16.83 0.50
CA ARG A 247 -11.03 -16.97 -0.77
C ARG A 247 -9.55 -16.64 -0.63
N ALA A 248 -9.21 -15.57 0.09
CA ALA A 248 -7.82 -15.20 0.39
C ALA A 248 -7.07 -16.32 1.14
N TYR A 249 -7.79 -17.04 2.01
CA TYR A 249 -7.25 -18.20 2.70
C TYR A 249 -7.00 -19.39 1.76
N LYS A 250 -7.89 -19.66 0.80
CA LYS A 250 -7.84 -20.88 -0.05
C LYS A 250 -7.11 -20.70 -1.40
N ASP A 251 -7.14 -19.52 -1.99
CA ASP A 251 -6.70 -19.25 -3.37
C ASP A 251 -5.38 -18.45 -3.39
N PRO A 252 -4.27 -19.01 -3.89
CA PRO A 252 -2.99 -18.32 -3.97
C PRO A 252 -3.02 -17.02 -4.80
N SER A 253 -3.86 -16.96 -5.84
CA SER A 253 -3.97 -15.79 -6.71
C SER A 253 -4.68 -14.63 -6.00
N ALA A 254 -5.78 -14.91 -5.30
CA ALA A 254 -6.49 -13.93 -4.47
C ALA A 254 -5.61 -13.44 -3.31
N ARG A 255 -4.84 -14.36 -2.69
CA ARG A 255 -3.87 -14.03 -1.65
C ARG A 255 -2.79 -13.07 -2.15
N ARG A 256 -2.29 -13.24 -3.38
CA ARG A 256 -1.27 -12.35 -3.96
C ARG A 256 -1.78 -10.91 -4.12
N THR A 257 -3.03 -10.73 -4.54
CA THR A 257 -3.64 -9.39 -4.69
C THR A 257 -3.84 -8.70 -3.34
N ILE A 258 -4.37 -9.42 -2.34
CA ILE A 258 -4.54 -8.89 -0.98
C ILE A 258 -3.19 -8.68 -0.30
N GLY A 259 -2.20 -9.52 -0.62
CA GLY A 259 -0.84 -9.48 -0.12
C GLY A 259 -0.15 -8.14 -0.36
N ILE A 260 -0.41 -7.45 -1.48
CA ILE A 260 0.19 -6.12 -1.73
C ILE A 260 -0.26 -5.08 -0.70
N LEU A 261 -1.55 -5.04 -0.36
CA LEU A 261 -2.06 -4.13 0.67
C LEU A 261 -1.51 -4.52 2.05
N TRP A 262 -1.42 -5.82 2.30
CA TRP A 262 -0.85 -6.37 3.52
C TRP A 262 0.64 -6.04 3.66
N ASP A 263 1.43 -6.10 2.58
CA ASP A 263 2.86 -5.80 2.57
C ASP A 263 3.13 -4.33 2.93
N VAL A 264 2.25 -3.41 2.52
CA VAL A 264 2.32 -2.00 2.91
C VAL A 264 1.94 -1.83 4.37
N GLY A 265 0.86 -2.47 4.84
CA GLY A 265 0.41 -2.38 6.22
C GLY A 265 1.37 -3.01 7.24
N THR A 266 1.99 -4.13 6.87
CA THR A 266 2.87 -4.94 7.74
C THR A 266 4.36 -4.60 7.58
N PHE A 267 4.66 -3.58 6.77
CA PHE A 267 5.99 -2.98 6.75
C PHE A 267 6.25 -2.09 7.98
N TRP A 268 5.20 -1.51 8.57
CA TRP A 268 5.33 -0.57 9.68
C TRP A 268 5.35 -1.28 11.04
N PRO A 269 6.18 -0.82 11.99
CA PRO A 269 6.26 -1.45 13.31
C PRO A 269 4.94 -1.34 14.08
N ARG A 270 4.71 -2.28 15.01
CA ARG A 270 3.48 -2.33 15.83
C ARG A 270 3.31 -1.14 16.78
N ALA A 271 4.29 -0.25 16.86
CA ALA A 271 4.26 0.95 17.70
C ALA A 271 3.02 1.83 17.48
N ALA A 272 2.40 1.78 16.30
CA ALA A 272 1.21 2.57 15.97
C ALA A 272 -0.11 1.97 16.47
N HIS A 273 -0.21 0.65 16.71
CA HIS A 273 -1.45 0.02 17.20
C HIS A 273 -1.20 -1.39 17.76
N PRO A 274 -1.67 -1.73 18.98
CA PRO A 274 -1.42 -3.03 19.60
C PRO A 274 -2.00 -4.21 18.81
N PHE A 275 -3.05 -4.00 18.02
CA PHE A 275 -3.63 -5.03 17.13
C PHE A 275 -3.06 -5.00 15.70
N ALA A 276 -2.07 -4.16 15.41
CA ALA A 276 -1.39 -4.22 14.12
C ALA A 276 -0.75 -5.61 13.96
N PRO A 277 -0.86 -6.22 12.76
CA PRO A 277 -0.21 -7.50 12.48
C PRO A 277 1.31 -7.42 12.68
N PRO A 278 1.98 -8.56 12.92
CA PRO A 278 3.44 -8.61 13.04
C PRO A 278 4.11 -7.96 11.83
N CYS A 279 5.10 -7.13 12.10
CA CYS A 279 5.84 -6.42 11.07
C CYS A 279 6.97 -7.31 10.54
N TYR A 280 6.98 -7.60 9.23
CA TYR A 280 8.07 -8.40 8.66
C TYR A 280 9.37 -7.58 8.52
N ALA A 281 9.28 -6.25 8.45
CA ALA A 281 10.45 -5.38 8.35
C ALA A 281 11.30 -5.38 9.63
N GLU A 282 10.70 -5.66 10.80
CA GLU A 282 11.41 -5.87 12.08
C GLU A 282 12.39 -7.05 12.01
N ARG A 283 12.21 -7.98 11.07
CA ARG A 283 13.17 -9.05 10.77
C ARG A 283 14.00 -8.73 9.52
N ALA A 284 13.34 -8.42 8.41
CA ALA A 284 14.00 -8.31 7.11
C ALA A 284 15.03 -7.17 7.05
N VAL A 285 14.75 -6.02 7.69
CA VAL A 285 15.64 -4.86 7.64
C VAL A 285 16.91 -5.09 8.49
N PRO A 286 16.82 -5.55 9.75
CA PRO A 286 18.02 -5.91 10.52
C PRO A 286 18.85 -7.02 9.88
N ASP A 287 18.23 -8.08 9.36
CA ASP A 287 18.96 -9.19 8.71
C ASP A 287 19.75 -8.71 7.49
N LEU A 288 19.12 -7.88 6.64
CA LEU A 288 19.78 -7.29 5.47
C LEU A 288 20.91 -6.34 5.89
N THR A 289 20.67 -5.51 6.90
CA THR A 289 21.68 -4.59 7.47
C THR A 289 22.87 -5.35 8.03
N TRP A 290 22.62 -6.41 8.80
CA TRP A 290 23.65 -7.26 9.39
C TRP A 290 24.48 -7.95 8.32
N ARG A 291 23.84 -8.47 7.26
CA ARG A 291 24.53 -9.11 6.14
C ARG A 291 25.46 -8.13 5.42
N MET A 292 24.96 -6.94 5.08
CA MET A 292 25.76 -5.89 4.42
C MET A 292 26.93 -5.44 5.29
N ALA A 293 26.69 -5.16 6.57
CA ALA A 293 27.71 -4.70 7.49
C ALA A 293 28.78 -5.78 7.75
N SER A 294 28.37 -7.04 7.95
CA SER A 294 29.28 -8.15 8.21
C SER A 294 30.14 -8.47 6.99
N TRP A 295 29.53 -8.48 5.80
CA TRP A 295 30.28 -8.68 4.56
C TRP A 295 31.31 -7.56 4.33
N THR A 296 30.91 -6.30 4.54
CA THR A 296 31.82 -5.14 4.38
C THR A 296 32.96 -5.15 5.40
N ARG A 297 32.71 -5.61 6.64
CA ARG A 297 33.78 -5.80 7.64
C ARG A 297 34.74 -6.91 7.25
N ALA A 298 34.22 -8.06 6.84
CA ALA A 298 35.03 -9.21 6.41
C ALA A 298 35.91 -8.89 5.20
N THR A 299 35.44 -7.99 4.33
CA THR A 299 36.15 -7.55 3.12
C THR A 299 36.84 -6.18 3.28
N SER A 300 37.01 -5.72 4.52
CA SER A 300 37.55 -4.37 4.78
C SER A 300 38.99 -4.19 4.29
N ALA A 301 39.82 -5.24 4.38
CA ALA A 301 41.20 -5.25 3.90
C ALA A 301 41.32 -4.98 2.39
N THR A 302 40.33 -5.40 1.61
CA THR A 302 40.28 -5.18 0.15
C THR A 302 39.39 -4.00 -0.25
N GLY A 303 38.91 -3.22 0.73
CA GLY A 303 38.03 -2.09 0.47
C GLY A 303 36.65 -2.50 -0.04
N GLY A 304 36.12 -3.65 0.42
CA GLY A 304 34.87 -4.23 -0.06
C GLY A 304 33.71 -3.26 -0.16
N ARG A 305 33.04 -3.30 -1.32
CA ARG A 305 31.91 -2.47 -1.73
C ARG A 305 30.84 -3.35 -2.36
N LEU A 306 29.57 -3.00 -2.23
CA LEU A 306 28.45 -3.84 -2.69
C LEU A 306 27.41 -3.04 -3.47
N VAL A 307 26.75 -3.72 -4.41
CA VAL A 307 25.53 -3.22 -5.07
C VAL A 307 24.33 -3.90 -4.43
N LEU A 308 23.42 -3.13 -3.85
CA LEU A 308 22.15 -3.61 -3.33
C LEU A 308 21.05 -3.40 -4.37
N SER A 309 20.51 -4.51 -4.85
CA SER A 309 19.48 -4.55 -5.89
C SER A 309 18.10 -4.76 -5.25
N GLY A 310 17.16 -3.83 -5.47
CA GLY A 310 15.82 -3.87 -4.88
C GLY A 310 14.71 -3.69 -5.91
N HIS A 311 13.92 -4.74 -6.15
CA HIS A 311 12.69 -4.70 -6.95
C HIS A 311 11.48 -4.36 -6.08
N SER A 312 10.58 -3.49 -6.53
CA SER A 312 9.28 -3.30 -5.88
C SER A 312 9.43 -3.04 -4.36
N GLN A 313 8.76 -3.81 -3.49
CA GLN A 313 8.91 -3.74 -2.04
C GLN A 313 10.36 -3.95 -1.55
N GLY A 314 11.18 -4.71 -2.28
CA GLY A 314 12.61 -4.86 -2.03
C GLY A 314 13.38 -3.55 -2.14
N SER A 315 12.91 -2.57 -2.93
CA SER A 315 13.51 -1.23 -2.96
C SER A 315 13.28 -0.46 -1.65
N VAL A 316 12.13 -0.68 -1.00
CA VAL A 316 11.76 -0.08 0.29
C VAL A 316 12.63 -0.67 1.40
N LEU A 317 12.77 -2.01 1.40
CA LEU A 317 13.68 -2.72 2.31
C LEU A 317 15.13 -2.31 2.10
N ALA A 318 15.57 -2.13 0.85
CA ALA A 318 16.92 -1.71 0.52
C ALA A 318 17.22 -0.30 1.06
N ALA A 319 16.31 0.65 0.87
CA ALA A 319 16.43 2.00 1.43
C ALA A 319 16.45 1.98 2.97
N ALA A 320 15.50 1.26 3.58
CA ALA A 320 15.40 1.12 5.03
C ALA A 320 16.67 0.51 5.65
N ALA A 321 17.23 -0.54 5.04
CA ALA A 321 18.44 -1.19 5.51
C ALA A 321 19.68 -0.30 5.30
N ALA A 322 19.75 0.43 4.19
CA ALA A 322 20.84 1.38 3.94
C ALA A 322 20.90 2.49 5.01
N TRP A 323 19.75 3.02 5.44
CA TRP A 323 19.67 4.00 6.53
C TRP A 323 20.08 3.45 7.90
N GLN A 324 20.07 2.13 8.12
CA GLN A 324 20.54 1.54 9.37
C GLN A 324 22.06 1.27 9.38
N LEU A 325 22.74 1.34 8.23
CA LEU A 325 24.19 1.19 8.17
C LEU A 325 24.91 2.40 8.78
N ARG A 326 26.07 2.15 9.41
CA ARG A 326 26.99 3.24 9.81
C ARG A 326 27.41 4.05 8.57
N PRO A 327 27.64 5.38 8.69
CA PRO A 327 28.00 6.23 7.54
C PRO A 327 29.21 5.72 6.73
N SER A 328 30.22 5.15 7.40
CA SER A 328 31.41 4.59 6.75
C SER A 328 31.14 3.36 5.89
N VAL A 329 30.10 2.59 6.22
CA VAL A 329 29.66 1.41 5.46
C VAL A 329 28.67 1.83 4.38
N ARG A 330 27.76 2.76 4.69
CA ARG A 330 26.75 3.29 3.75
C ARG A 330 27.38 3.89 2.50
N ARG A 331 28.49 4.62 2.64
CA ARG A 331 29.29 5.17 1.52
C ARG A 331 29.99 4.13 0.65
N ARG A 332 29.90 2.83 0.98
CA ARG A 332 30.44 1.71 0.19
C ARG A 332 29.35 0.92 -0.53
N VAL A 333 28.10 1.36 -0.38
CA VAL A 333 26.93 0.73 -0.99
C VAL A 333 26.51 1.53 -2.21
N ALA A 334 26.31 0.85 -3.33
CA ALA A 334 25.55 1.37 -4.46
C ALA A 334 24.13 0.80 -4.42
N LEU A 335 23.12 1.62 -4.74
CA LEU A 335 21.73 1.20 -4.81
C LEU A 335 21.29 1.03 -6.28
N LEU A 336 20.65 -0.09 -6.59
CA LEU A 336 19.96 -0.32 -7.84
C LEU A 336 18.49 -0.64 -7.54
N THR A 337 17.62 0.34 -7.68
CA THR A 337 16.17 0.18 -7.45
C THR A 337 15.43 0.06 -8.78
N TYR A 338 14.35 -0.71 -8.81
CA TYR A 338 13.56 -0.85 -10.04
C TYR A 338 12.14 -1.29 -9.75
N GLY A 339 11.20 -0.83 -10.59
CA GLY A 339 9.77 -0.94 -10.26
C GLY A 339 9.45 -0.35 -8.88
N SER A 340 10.17 0.71 -8.48
CA SER A 340 10.21 1.18 -7.09
C SER A 340 8.96 1.98 -6.69
N PRO A 341 8.23 1.59 -5.62
CA PRO A 341 7.13 2.37 -5.06
C PRO A 341 7.60 3.46 -4.07
N LEU A 342 8.92 3.68 -3.93
CA LEU A 342 9.50 4.59 -2.94
C LEU A 342 8.92 6.00 -3.00
N GLU A 343 8.92 6.63 -4.17
CA GLU A 343 8.27 7.94 -4.33
C GLU A 343 6.76 7.78 -4.48
N ARG A 344 6.34 6.97 -5.45
CA ARG A 344 4.96 6.92 -5.95
C ARG A 344 3.92 6.50 -4.92
N LEU A 345 4.32 5.72 -3.91
CA LEU A 345 3.50 5.28 -2.80
C LEU A 345 4.07 5.77 -1.47
N TYR A 346 5.25 5.28 -1.07
CA TYR A 346 5.76 5.51 0.29
C TYR A 346 6.04 6.98 0.57
N GLY A 347 6.66 7.71 -0.36
CA GLY A 347 7.00 9.11 -0.21
C GLY A 347 5.78 10.03 -0.16
N ARG A 348 4.69 9.63 -0.81
CA ARG A 348 3.43 10.39 -0.77
C ARG A 348 2.66 10.15 0.53
N TRP A 349 2.55 8.90 0.98
CA TRP A 349 1.73 8.54 2.15
C TRP A 349 2.50 8.64 3.48
N PHE A 350 3.82 8.51 3.44
CA PHE A 350 4.72 8.54 4.60
C PHE A 350 5.93 9.46 4.35
N PRO A 351 5.68 10.76 4.06
CA PRO A 351 6.74 11.70 3.64
C PRO A 351 7.83 11.92 4.69
N ALA A 352 7.53 11.72 5.97
CA ALA A 352 8.53 11.82 7.04
C ALA A 352 9.65 10.77 6.91
N HIS A 353 9.34 9.59 6.34
CA HIS A 353 10.28 8.48 6.21
C HIS A 353 10.82 8.32 4.78
N PHE A 354 9.96 8.53 3.78
CA PHE A 354 10.30 8.30 2.38
C PHE A 354 10.05 9.53 1.48
N GLY A 355 9.86 10.70 2.07
CA GLY A 355 9.67 11.94 1.30
C GLY A 355 10.97 12.45 0.65
N PRO A 356 10.88 13.54 -0.14
CA PRO A 356 12.01 14.06 -0.92
C PRO A 356 13.25 14.34 -0.08
N ALA A 357 13.10 14.87 1.14
CA ALA A 357 14.22 15.14 2.04
C ALA A 357 14.95 13.85 2.45
N ALA A 358 14.22 12.82 2.89
CA ALA A 358 14.81 11.55 3.30
C ALA A 358 15.51 10.84 2.14
N LEU A 359 14.87 10.81 0.96
CA LEU A 359 15.44 10.16 -0.23
C LEU A 359 16.64 10.95 -0.79
N THR A 360 16.64 12.28 -0.69
CA THR A 360 17.81 13.10 -1.03
C THR A 360 18.96 12.84 -0.06
N SER A 361 18.68 12.70 1.24
CA SER A 361 19.70 12.31 2.23
C SER A 361 20.31 10.95 1.86
N LEU A 362 19.45 9.96 1.54
CA LEU A 362 19.90 8.64 1.12
C LEU A 362 20.85 8.72 -0.08
N HIS A 363 20.45 9.44 -1.14
CA HIS A 363 21.28 9.64 -2.34
C HIS A 363 22.67 10.21 -2.01
N ARG A 364 22.74 11.19 -1.10
CA ARG A 364 24.01 11.83 -0.71
C ARG A 364 24.91 10.94 0.16
N GLU A 365 24.34 9.94 0.82
CA GLU A 365 25.07 9.15 1.82
C GLU A 365 25.49 7.77 1.30
N VAL A 366 24.84 7.25 0.26
CA VAL A 366 25.29 6.08 -0.50
C VAL A 366 26.33 6.49 -1.55
N ASP A 367 27.10 5.54 -2.08
CA ASP A 367 28.13 5.85 -3.09
C ASP A 367 27.51 6.33 -4.41
N CYS A 368 26.48 5.61 -4.86
CA CYS A 368 25.69 5.92 -6.03
C CYS A 368 24.34 5.22 -5.97
N TRP A 369 23.36 5.77 -6.69
CA TRP A 369 22.04 5.19 -6.78
C TRP A 369 21.54 5.30 -8.22
N ARG A 370 21.01 4.19 -8.76
CA ARG A 370 20.24 4.18 -10.00
C ARG A 370 18.85 3.58 -9.80
N ASN A 371 17.85 4.21 -10.38
CA ASN A 371 16.47 3.75 -10.41
C ASN A 371 16.02 3.47 -11.85
N LEU A 372 15.44 2.29 -12.09
CA LEU A 372 14.88 1.88 -13.38
C LEU A 372 13.36 1.76 -13.29
N TYR A 373 12.65 2.38 -14.23
CA TYR A 373 11.19 2.36 -14.24
C TYR A 373 10.63 2.32 -15.65
N ARG A 374 9.40 1.81 -15.78
CA ARG A 374 8.62 1.81 -17.02
C ARG A 374 7.37 2.66 -16.84
N THR A 375 6.93 3.33 -17.91
CA THR A 375 5.67 4.11 -17.90
C THR A 375 4.42 3.23 -17.84
N THR A 376 4.57 1.94 -18.11
CA THR A 376 3.54 0.89 -18.08
C THR A 376 3.42 0.23 -16.70
N ASP A 377 4.37 0.49 -15.78
CA ASP A 377 4.36 -0.04 -14.43
C ASP A 377 3.31 0.70 -13.58
N PRO A 378 2.29 0.03 -13.02
CA PRO A 378 1.28 0.67 -12.18
C PRO A 378 1.74 0.94 -10.75
N ILE A 379 2.86 0.35 -10.30
CA ILE A 379 3.35 0.40 -8.92
C ILE A 379 4.62 1.24 -8.86
N GLY A 380 5.59 0.87 -9.70
CA GLY A 380 6.88 1.53 -9.80
C GLY A 380 6.82 2.88 -10.49
N GLY A 381 7.79 3.74 -10.20
CA GLY A 381 7.94 5.02 -10.87
C GLY A 381 9.33 5.64 -10.70
N PRO A 382 9.54 6.83 -11.28
CA PRO A 382 10.72 7.63 -10.98
C PRO A 382 10.73 8.07 -9.50
N ILE A 383 11.92 8.24 -8.93
CA ILE A 383 12.11 8.76 -7.57
C ILE A 383 11.91 10.27 -7.51
N GLN A 384 12.12 10.97 -8.62
CA GLN A 384 11.87 12.41 -8.80
C GLN A 384 12.59 13.30 -7.78
N LEU A 385 13.86 13.03 -7.48
CA LEU A 385 14.67 13.95 -6.66
C LEU A 385 14.85 15.30 -7.36
N HIS A 386 14.89 16.37 -6.57
CA HIS A 386 15.02 17.74 -7.08
C HIS A 386 16.46 18.07 -7.52
N GLY A 387 16.57 19.03 -8.45
CA GLY A 387 17.85 19.53 -8.96
C GLY A 387 18.68 18.46 -9.65
N ASP A 388 20.01 18.56 -9.54
CA ASP A 388 20.95 17.65 -10.21
C ASP A 388 20.90 16.21 -9.69
N CYS A 389 20.27 15.97 -8.54
CA CYS A 389 20.12 14.63 -7.96
C CYS A 389 19.16 13.76 -8.80
N GLY A 390 18.14 14.37 -9.43
CA GLY A 390 17.12 13.64 -10.21
C GLY A 390 17.73 12.82 -11.35
N PRO A 391 18.43 13.44 -12.32
CA PRO A 391 19.09 12.73 -13.42
C PRO A 391 20.20 11.76 -12.95
N GLN A 392 20.74 11.96 -11.74
CA GLN A 392 21.72 11.06 -11.13
C GLN A 392 21.11 9.80 -10.51
N VAL A 393 19.83 9.82 -10.15
CA VAL A 393 19.12 8.65 -9.62
C VAL A 393 18.27 8.00 -10.69
N ASP A 394 17.34 8.74 -11.29
CA ASP A 394 16.43 8.20 -12.28
C ASP A 394 17.12 8.07 -13.64
N ARG A 395 17.09 6.87 -14.21
CA ARG A 395 17.38 6.68 -15.63
C ARG A 395 16.18 7.14 -16.45
N ALA A 396 16.40 7.53 -17.71
CA ALA A 396 15.31 7.64 -18.69
C ALA A 396 14.43 6.37 -18.68
N ALA A 397 13.11 6.57 -18.82
CA ALA A 397 12.14 5.48 -18.75
C ALA A 397 12.51 4.34 -19.71
N LEU A 398 12.48 3.10 -19.21
CA LEU A 398 12.72 1.93 -20.05
C LEU A 398 11.59 1.80 -21.08
N LYS A 399 11.95 1.40 -22.30
CA LYS A 399 10.98 1.04 -23.32
C LYS A 399 10.21 -0.20 -22.86
N ASP A 400 8.90 -0.14 -22.95
CA ASP A 400 8.04 -1.28 -22.70
C ASP A 400 6.82 -1.22 -23.64
N PRO A 401 6.72 -2.16 -24.60
CA PRO A 401 7.57 -3.34 -24.83
C PRO A 401 9.01 -2.98 -25.30
N LEU A 402 9.97 -3.90 -25.14
CA LEU A 402 11.37 -3.68 -25.59
C LEU A 402 11.46 -3.39 -27.10
N ALA A 403 10.68 -4.13 -27.89
CA ALA A 403 10.48 -3.90 -29.31
C ALA A 403 8.98 -3.69 -29.61
N TYR A 404 8.68 -2.72 -30.46
CA TYR A 404 7.29 -2.42 -30.79
C TYR A 404 6.68 -3.47 -31.72
N GLY A 405 7.40 -4.03 -32.67
CA GLY A 405 6.93 -4.99 -33.66
C GLY A 405 7.77 -6.26 -33.65
N ARG A 406 7.92 -6.86 -34.83
CA ARG A 406 8.91 -7.91 -35.06
C ARG A 406 10.14 -7.25 -35.68
N THR A 407 11.32 -7.54 -35.13
CA THR A 407 12.62 -7.16 -35.69
C THR A 407 13.46 -8.42 -35.89
N GLU A 408 14.62 -8.33 -36.54
CA GLU A 408 15.53 -9.47 -36.67
C GLU A 408 16.00 -9.98 -35.29
N GLU A 409 16.30 -9.05 -34.36
CA GLU A 409 16.67 -9.37 -32.97
C GLU A 409 15.47 -9.84 -32.12
N HIS A 410 14.26 -9.43 -32.48
CA HIS A 410 13.02 -9.78 -31.78
C HIS A 410 11.96 -10.31 -32.77
N PRO A 411 12.11 -11.56 -33.23
CA PRO A 411 11.23 -12.14 -34.26
C PRO A 411 9.78 -12.35 -33.77
N LEU A 412 9.59 -12.39 -32.45
CA LEU A 412 8.28 -12.41 -31.81
C LEU A 412 7.97 -11.05 -31.19
N PRO A 413 6.70 -10.57 -31.26
CA PRO A 413 6.34 -9.30 -30.66
C PRO A 413 6.60 -9.30 -29.15
N ALA A 414 7.48 -8.42 -28.68
CA ALA A 414 7.85 -8.38 -27.27
C ALA A 414 6.63 -8.17 -26.35
N PRO A 415 6.56 -8.82 -25.18
CA PRO A 415 5.46 -8.61 -24.24
C PRO A 415 5.50 -7.20 -23.62
N ILE A 416 4.34 -6.71 -23.16
CA ILE A 416 4.29 -5.53 -22.27
C ILE A 416 4.50 -6.06 -20.85
N LEU A 417 5.65 -5.75 -20.26
CA LEU A 417 6.12 -6.35 -19.01
C LEU A 417 5.60 -5.61 -17.77
N GLY A 418 5.35 -4.29 -17.86
CA GLY A 418 4.88 -3.48 -16.75
C GLY A 418 5.80 -3.59 -15.53
N HIS A 419 5.28 -4.16 -14.44
CA HIS A 419 5.99 -4.29 -13.16
C HIS A 419 6.98 -5.48 -13.07
N GLY A 420 6.89 -6.46 -13.98
CA GLY A 420 7.70 -7.68 -13.95
C GLY A 420 9.01 -7.57 -14.73
N ASP A 421 9.88 -8.57 -14.66
CA ASP A 421 11.00 -8.79 -15.59
C ASP A 421 11.88 -7.56 -15.90
N TYR A 422 12.21 -6.77 -14.89
CA TYR A 422 13.18 -5.68 -15.05
C TYR A 422 14.60 -6.22 -15.24
N GLN A 423 14.95 -7.33 -14.59
CA GLN A 423 16.28 -7.94 -14.69
C GLN A 423 16.59 -8.52 -16.09
N ALA A 424 15.54 -8.81 -16.87
CA ALA A 424 15.67 -9.28 -18.25
C ALA A 424 15.90 -8.13 -19.25
N ASP A 425 15.68 -6.88 -18.83
CA ASP A 425 15.96 -5.71 -19.67
C ASP A 425 17.48 -5.56 -19.83
N PRO A 426 18.03 -5.46 -21.05
CA PRO A 426 19.47 -5.35 -21.28
C PRO A 426 20.12 -4.27 -20.42
N ALA A 427 19.39 -3.19 -20.22
CA ALA A 427 19.94 -2.03 -19.59
C ALA A 427 19.82 -2.06 -18.05
N PHE A 428 19.23 -3.13 -17.48
CA PHE A 428 19.50 -3.53 -16.10
C PHE A 428 20.96 -3.99 -15.93
N ALA A 429 21.44 -4.85 -16.85
CA ALA A 429 22.80 -5.37 -16.80
C ALA A 429 23.83 -4.24 -17.03
N GLU A 430 23.55 -3.32 -17.95
CA GLU A 430 24.38 -2.13 -18.20
C GLU A 430 24.52 -1.25 -16.95
N GLU A 431 23.40 -0.87 -16.32
CA GLU A 431 23.43 0.00 -15.13
C GLU A 431 24.08 -0.70 -13.95
N ARG A 432 23.82 -2.00 -13.75
CA ARG A 432 24.53 -2.80 -12.75
C ARG A 432 26.05 -2.80 -13.00
N ALA A 433 26.49 -2.99 -14.24
CA ALA A 433 27.90 -2.97 -14.60
C ALA A 433 28.53 -1.59 -14.35
N ARG A 434 27.82 -0.49 -14.69
CA ARG A 434 28.26 0.89 -14.40
C ARG A 434 28.44 1.15 -12.91
N LEU A 435 27.48 0.71 -12.08
CA LEU A 435 27.58 0.84 -10.63
C LEU A 435 28.79 0.05 -10.09
N LEU A 436 28.99 -1.19 -10.56
CA LEU A 436 30.15 -2.00 -10.16
C LEU A 436 31.48 -1.36 -10.59
N ALA A 437 31.57 -0.82 -11.79
CA ALA A 437 32.76 -0.13 -12.30
C ALA A 437 33.09 1.11 -11.46
N ARG A 438 32.08 1.92 -11.11
CA ARG A 438 32.23 3.10 -10.24
C ARG A 438 32.73 2.72 -8.85
N LEU A 439 32.17 1.65 -8.27
CA LEU A 439 32.62 1.14 -6.98
C LEU A 439 34.09 0.67 -7.03
N LYS A 440 34.50 -0.03 -8.10
CA LYS A 440 35.88 -0.50 -8.28
C LYS A 440 36.88 0.65 -8.42
N ALA A 441 36.56 1.67 -9.21
CA ALA A 441 37.44 2.84 -9.40
C ALA A 441 37.72 3.60 -8.09
N SER A 442 36.85 3.44 -7.10
CA SER A 442 36.95 4.11 -5.80
C SER A 442 37.76 3.33 -4.76
N VAL A 443 38.44 2.24 -5.17
CA VAL A 443 39.37 1.46 -4.34
C VAL A 443 40.81 1.79 -4.80
N PRO A 444 41.70 2.29 -3.92
CA PRO A 444 43.10 2.50 -4.27
C PRO A 444 43.74 1.19 -4.73
N PRO A 445 44.62 1.20 -5.75
CA PRO A 445 45.35 -0.01 -6.12
C PRO A 445 46.14 -0.52 -4.92
N PRO A 446 46.26 -1.85 -4.74
CA PRO A 446 47.10 -2.41 -3.69
C PRO A 446 48.52 -1.83 -3.84
N ARG A 447 49.12 -1.38 -2.73
CA ARG A 447 50.53 -0.97 -2.74
C ARG A 447 51.35 -2.17 -3.25
N PRO A 448 52.28 -1.97 -4.20
CA PRO A 448 53.18 -3.05 -4.60
C PRO A 448 53.89 -3.55 -3.35
N GLU A 449 53.86 -4.87 -3.14
CA GLU A 449 54.62 -5.48 -2.06
C GLU A 449 56.09 -5.09 -2.22
N PRO A 450 56.79 -4.74 -1.12
CA PRO A 450 58.22 -4.54 -1.20
C PRO A 450 58.84 -5.83 -1.72
N THR A 451 59.46 -5.75 -2.89
CA THR A 451 60.21 -6.85 -3.48
C THR A 451 61.16 -7.37 -2.41
N PRO A 452 61.13 -8.68 -2.06
CA PRO A 452 62.05 -9.19 -1.08
C PRO A 452 63.47 -8.95 -1.59
N SER A 453 64.20 -8.09 -0.90
CA SER A 453 65.63 -7.89 -1.12
C SER A 453 66.30 -9.25 -1.05
N ALA A 454 67.10 -9.56 -2.08
CA ALA A 454 67.90 -10.77 -2.17
C ALA A 454 68.95 -10.81 -1.05
N ALA A 455 68.55 -11.25 0.15
CA ALA A 455 69.45 -11.58 1.25
C ALA A 455 68.73 -12.42 2.31
N ALA A 456 68.48 -13.70 1.99
CA ALA A 456 68.39 -14.78 2.97
C ALA A 456 68.38 -16.12 2.22
N GLN A 457 69.57 -16.59 1.85
CA GLN A 457 69.79 -18.01 1.55
C GLN A 457 69.74 -18.78 2.86
N GLY A 458 68.91 -19.84 2.94
CA GLY A 458 69.02 -20.85 4.00
C GLY A 458 67.70 -21.48 4.49
N ALA A 459 67.13 -22.40 3.68
CA ALA A 459 66.50 -23.70 4.01
C ALA A 459 65.48 -23.87 5.20
N PRO A 460 64.72 -24.99 5.27
CA PRO A 460 64.30 -25.95 4.23
C PRO A 460 62.75 -26.10 4.11
N GLU A 461 62.36 -26.88 3.11
CA GLU A 461 61.01 -27.26 2.70
C GLU A 461 60.14 -27.85 3.84
N ALA A 462 58.89 -27.40 3.90
CA ALA A 462 57.82 -28.08 4.63
C ALA A 462 56.63 -28.34 3.70
N GLU A 463 56.29 -29.62 3.66
CA GLU A 463 55.30 -30.35 2.88
C GLU A 463 53.91 -29.70 2.71
N GLY A 464 53.45 -29.75 1.45
CA GLY A 464 52.09 -30.06 0.99
C GLY A 464 50.88 -29.71 1.88
N PHE A 465 50.23 -28.58 1.59
CA PHE A 465 48.83 -28.36 1.96
C PHE A 465 47.93 -28.61 0.75
N THR A 466 47.22 -29.73 0.76
CA THR A 466 46.13 -30.05 -0.18
C THR A 466 44.88 -29.21 0.14
N PRO A 467 44.25 -28.55 -0.85
CA PRO A 467 42.98 -27.87 -0.60
C PRO A 467 41.83 -28.88 -0.51
N ALA A 468 40.96 -28.70 0.48
CA ALA A 468 39.74 -29.50 0.67
C ALA A 468 38.76 -29.35 -0.51
N PRO A 469 37.98 -30.39 -0.86
CA PRO A 469 37.07 -30.35 -2.00
C PRO A 469 35.84 -29.47 -1.73
N ALA A 470 35.32 -28.88 -2.81
CA ALA A 470 34.13 -28.03 -2.81
C ALA A 470 32.84 -28.83 -2.53
N ASP A 471 31.93 -28.24 -1.74
CA ASP A 471 30.59 -28.78 -1.50
C ASP A 471 29.69 -28.72 -2.75
N PRO A 472 28.85 -29.74 -3.02
CA PRO A 472 27.94 -29.77 -4.15
C PRO A 472 26.66 -28.93 -3.92
N PRO A 473 25.98 -28.49 -5.00
CA PRO A 473 24.78 -27.67 -4.91
C PRO A 473 23.54 -28.52 -4.63
N GLY A 474 22.81 -28.20 -3.56
CA GLY A 474 21.61 -28.95 -3.16
C GLY A 474 20.56 -28.11 -2.44
N THR A 475 19.43 -27.90 -3.14
CA THR A 475 18.05 -27.93 -2.63
C THR A 475 17.66 -26.99 -1.47
N ALA A 476 17.02 -25.87 -1.82
CA ALA A 476 16.08 -25.19 -0.94
C ALA A 476 14.64 -25.52 -1.36
N GLY A 477 13.91 -26.17 -0.45
CA GLY A 477 12.45 -26.15 -0.40
C GLY A 477 11.94 -24.93 0.35
#